data_AF-A0A060JGM0-F1
#
_entry.id   AF-A0A060JGM0-F1
#
_cell.length_a   1.000
_cell.length_b   1.000
_cell.length_c   1.000
_cell.angle_alpha   90.00
_cell.angle_beta   90.00
_cell.angle_gamma   90.00
#
_symmetry.space_group_name_H-M   'P 1'
#
loop_
_entity.id
_entity.type
_entity.pdbx_description
1 polymer ?
#
loop_
_entity_poly.entity_id
_entity_poly.type
_entity_poly.pdbx_seq_one_letter_code
_entity_poly.pdbx_strand_id
1 'polypeptide(L)'
;MAFQDELLAPLIEDEASLISMLAENFDQRNIEVIKTVVEISDLPTIARLENVGFQTGREFSKGKHRYLRMSCDRYDYVRLMAETKMAEHLDMNEWSFAFDSAKRRAGLCNYTDKVISISRYMVDIHNMEETLQVVLHEIAHALAGKNAGHTKKWLQVAKSIGYKNEQFTGTEIAVETATWIGICPTGHRHYRYRKPSRMLSCAICSPGFDARNLIRWRHRDEVLPVYGS
;
A
#
# COMPACT_ATOMS: atom_id res chain seq x y z
N MET A 1 -17.07 11.38 -29.62
CA MET A 1 -15.78 11.95 -30.09
C MET A 1 -14.68 10.95 -29.75
N ALA A 2 -13.52 10.99 -30.41
CA ALA A 2 -12.37 10.23 -29.90
C ALA A 2 -11.95 10.82 -28.54
N PHE A 3 -11.64 9.96 -27.56
CA PHE A 3 -11.09 10.39 -26.28
C PHE A 3 -9.76 11.15 -26.52
N GLN A 4 -9.65 12.37 -26.00
CA GLN A 4 -8.61 13.34 -26.40
C GLN A 4 -7.51 13.55 -25.35
N ASP A 5 -7.36 12.64 -24.40
CA ASP A 5 -6.31 12.71 -23.39
C ASP A 5 -4.98 12.23 -23.98
N GLU A 6 -3.99 13.10 -24.12
CA GLU A 6 -2.71 12.74 -24.77
C GLU A 6 -1.95 11.62 -24.06
N LEU A 7 -2.09 11.50 -22.74
CA LEU A 7 -1.44 10.48 -21.94
C LEU A 7 -2.19 9.14 -22.04
N LEU A 8 -3.52 9.19 -21.93
CA LEU A 8 -4.34 7.98 -21.76
C LEU A 8 -4.93 7.45 -23.08
N ALA A 9 -5.20 8.30 -24.06
CA ALA A 9 -5.83 7.90 -25.32
C ALA A 9 -5.03 6.83 -26.11
N PRO A 10 -3.69 6.82 -26.13
CA PRO A 10 -2.94 5.76 -26.79
C PRO A 10 -3.10 4.38 -26.12
N LEU A 11 -3.49 4.36 -24.83
CA LEU A 11 -3.52 3.17 -23.98
C LEU A 11 -4.95 2.70 -23.68
N ILE A 12 -5.96 3.54 -23.95
CA ILE A 12 -7.33 3.32 -23.47
C ILE A 12 -7.99 2.06 -24.01
N GLU A 13 -7.53 1.55 -25.16
CA GLU A 13 -8.03 0.31 -25.78
C GLU A 13 -7.24 -0.94 -25.37
N ASP A 14 -6.11 -0.78 -24.67
CA ASP A 14 -5.26 -1.87 -24.16
C ASP A 14 -5.13 -1.77 -22.64
N GLU A 15 -5.98 -2.51 -21.94
CA GLU A 15 -6.04 -2.52 -20.47
C GLU A 15 -4.70 -2.93 -19.84
N ALA A 16 -3.99 -3.89 -20.43
CA ALA A 16 -2.71 -4.35 -19.88
C ALA A 16 -1.64 -3.27 -19.96
N SER A 17 -1.57 -2.57 -21.10
CA SER A 17 -0.66 -1.43 -21.27
C SER A 17 -1.03 -0.26 -20.36
N LEU A 18 -2.32 0.01 -20.16
CA LEU A 18 -2.80 1.04 -19.24
C LEU A 18 -2.45 0.71 -17.78
N ILE A 19 -2.65 -0.54 -17.34
CA ILE A 19 -2.28 -1.02 -16.01
C ILE A 19 -0.76 -0.88 -15.79
N SER A 20 0.06 -1.26 -16.78
CA SER A 20 1.53 -1.14 -16.69
C SER A 20 1.97 0.32 -16.55
N MET A 21 1.42 1.23 -17.37
CA MET A 21 1.73 2.65 -17.30
C MET A 21 1.35 3.25 -15.94
N LEU A 22 0.17 2.92 -15.42
CA LEU A 22 -0.28 3.42 -14.11
C LEU A 22 0.62 2.92 -12.97
N ALA A 23 0.97 1.63 -12.97
CA ALA A 23 1.88 1.07 -11.98
C ALA A 23 3.24 1.78 -12.00
N GLU A 24 3.84 1.92 -13.18
CA GLU A 24 5.13 2.62 -13.36
C GLU A 24 5.05 4.09 -12.93
N ASN A 25 3.98 4.81 -13.33
CA ASN A 25 3.76 6.19 -12.95
C ASN A 25 3.73 6.35 -11.42
N PHE A 26 2.96 5.51 -10.73
CA PHE A 26 2.79 5.64 -9.28
C PHE A 26 4.02 5.18 -8.51
N ASP A 27 4.77 4.19 -9.00
CA ASP A 27 6.01 3.74 -8.38
C ASP A 27 7.14 4.75 -8.53
N GLN A 28 7.24 5.39 -9.70
CA GLN A 28 8.20 6.47 -9.93
C GLN A 28 7.77 7.81 -9.35
N ARG A 29 6.52 7.91 -8.84
CA ARG A 29 5.92 9.15 -8.33
C ARG A 29 5.92 10.30 -9.35
N ASN A 30 5.75 9.96 -10.64
CA ASN A 30 5.77 10.95 -11.73
C ASN A 30 4.59 11.92 -11.64
N ILE A 31 3.38 11.37 -11.52
CA ILE A 31 2.14 12.13 -11.32
C ILE A 31 1.40 11.55 -10.12
N GLU A 32 1.18 12.36 -9.09
CA GLU A 32 0.49 11.92 -7.86
C GLU A 32 -1.00 11.65 -8.09
N VAL A 33 -1.66 12.47 -8.91
CA VAL A 33 -3.07 12.35 -9.26
C VAL A 33 -3.25 12.58 -10.76
N ILE A 34 -3.57 11.52 -11.49
CA ILE A 34 -3.88 11.59 -12.92
C ILE A 34 -5.34 12.04 -13.04
N LYS A 35 -5.59 13.08 -13.85
CA LYS A 35 -6.93 13.65 -14.06
C LYS A 35 -7.26 13.63 -15.53
N THR A 36 -8.49 13.25 -15.86
CA THR A 36 -8.98 13.27 -17.23
C THR A 36 -10.45 13.66 -17.28
N VAL A 37 -10.97 13.85 -18.50
CA VAL A 37 -12.38 14.11 -18.75
C VAL A 37 -12.87 13.25 -19.91
N VAL A 38 -14.04 12.66 -19.75
CA VAL A 38 -14.67 11.79 -20.75
C VAL A 38 -16.03 12.35 -21.12
N GLU A 39 -16.42 12.32 -22.39
CA GLU A 39 -17.79 12.70 -22.79
C GLU A 39 -18.77 11.72 -22.13
N ILE A 40 -19.86 12.20 -21.50
CA ILE A 40 -20.75 11.31 -20.70
C ILE A 40 -21.41 10.20 -21.53
N SER A 41 -21.47 10.37 -22.85
CA SER A 41 -22.00 9.37 -23.78
C SER A 41 -20.98 8.28 -24.14
N ASP A 42 -19.69 8.48 -23.84
CA ASP A 42 -18.62 7.51 -24.09
C ASP A 42 -18.48 6.56 -22.88
N LEU A 43 -19.53 5.76 -22.67
CA LEU A 43 -19.59 4.76 -21.61
C LEU A 43 -18.45 3.72 -21.68
N PRO A 44 -17.99 3.25 -22.85
CA PRO A 44 -16.86 2.32 -22.92
C PRO A 44 -15.58 2.91 -22.32
N THR A 45 -15.23 4.15 -22.64
CA THR A 45 -14.04 4.80 -22.07
C THR A 45 -14.17 4.99 -20.56
N ILE A 46 -15.35 5.38 -20.08
CA ILE A 46 -15.61 5.51 -18.63
C ILE A 46 -15.37 4.17 -17.93
N ALA A 47 -15.99 3.09 -18.43
CA ALA A 47 -15.86 1.76 -17.83
C ALA A 47 -14.40 1.26 -17.80
N ARG A 48 -13.62 1.52 -18.86
CA ARG A 48 -12.20 1.14 -18.90
C ARG A 48 -11.35 1.90 -17.89
N LEU A 49 -11.63 3.19 -17.69
CA LEU A 49 -10.94 3.98 -16.67
C LEU A 49 -11.34 3.54 -15.25
N GLU A 50 -12.62 3.23 -15.02
CA GLU A 50 -13.09 2.66 -13.74
C GLU A 50 -12.39 1.32 -13.43
N ASN A 51 -12.24 0.46 -14.45
CA ASN A 51 -11.53 -0.83 -14.36
C ASN A 51 -10.03 -0.73 -14.09
N VAL A 52 -9.45 0.48 -14.05
CA VAL A 52 -8.06 0.71 -13.65
C VAL A 52 -7.92 1.74 -12.52
N GLY A 53 -9.03 2.09 -11.87
CA GLY A 53 -9.06 2.75 -10.56
C GLY A 53 -9.50 4.20 -10.62
N PHE A 54 -9.82 4.75 -11.79
CA PHE A 54 -10.31 6.12 -11.88
C PHE A 54 -11.66 6.28 -11.18
N GLN A 55 -11.72 7.26 -10.28
CA GLN A 55 -12.91 7.69 -9.58
C GLN A 55 -13.67 8.74 -10.37
N THR A 56 -15.00 8.66 -10.36
CA THR A 56 -15.87 9.64 -11.02
C THR A 56 -16.02 10.90 -10.18
N GLY A 57 -16.01 12.04 -10.85
CA GLY A 57 -16.12 13.37 -10.26
C GLY A 57 -17.31 14.15 -10.80
N ARG A 58 -17.21 15.48 -10.72
CA ARG A 58 -18.29 16.38 -11.17
C ARG A 58 -18.34 16.49 -12.69
N GLU A 59 -19.54 16.43 -13.23
CA GLU A 59 -19.80 16.72 -14.64
C GLU A 59 -19.71 18.22 -14.96
N PHE A 60 -19.53 18.57 -16.23
CA PHE A 60 -19.63 19.95 -16.73
C PHE A 60 -20.01 19.99 -18.21
N SER A 61 -20.52 21.14 -18.65
CA SER A 61 -20.83 21.41 -20.05
C SER A 61 -19.72 22.22 -20.72
N LYS A 62 -19.41 21.90 -21.98
CA LYS A 62 -18.57 22.72 -22.85
C LYS A 62 -19.22 22.76 -24.24
N GLY A 63 -19.86 23.89 -24.56
CA GLY A 63 -20.71 24.00 -25.73
C GLY A 63 -21.91 23.05 -25.64
N LYS A 64 -22.11 22.23 -26.67
CA LYS A 64 -23.20 21.23 -26.74
C LYS A 64 -22.85 19.91 -26.05
N HIS A 65 -21.60 19.74 -25.61
CA HIS A 65 -21.10 18.49 -25.04
C HIS A 65 -21.10 18.55 -23.51
N ARG A 66 -21.30 17.38 -22.89
CA ARG A 66 -21.27 17.19 -21.45
C ARG A 66 -20.21 16.16 -21.11
N TYR A 67 -19.37 16.47 -20.13
CA TYR A 67 -18.19 15.70 -19.78
C TYR A 67 -18.21 15.33 -18.31
N LEU A 68 -17.73 14.12 -18.00
CA LEU A 68 -17.45 13.62 -16.66
C LEU A 68 -15.98 13.84 -16.33
N ARG A 69 -15.67 14.42 -15.17
CA ARG A 69 -14.30 14.44 -14.65
C ARG A 69 -13.99 13.11 -14.00
N MET A 70 -12.79 12.60 -14.23
CA MET A 70 -12.30 11.39 -13.57
C MET A 70 -10.88 11.62 -13.04
N SER A 71 -10.53 10.95 -11.96
CA SER A 71 -9.17 11.00 -11.41
C SER A 71 -8.74 9.67 -10.80
N CYS A 72 -7.46 9.36 -10.88
CA CYS A 72 -6.86 8.21 -10.23
C CYS A 72 -5.61 8.65 -9.50
N ASP A 73 -5.54 8.38 -8.20
CA ASP A 73 -4.30 8.45 -7.43
C ASP A 73 -3.76 7.05 -7.10
N ARG A 74 -2.58 7.01 -6.46
CA ARG A 74 -1.93 5.76 -6.07
C ARG A 74 -2.82 4.89 -5.17
N TYR A 75 -3.60 5.48 -4.28
CA TYR A 75 -4.47 4.74 -3.37
C TYR A 75 -5.72 4.22 -4.06
N ASP A 76 -6.28 4.97 -5.00
CA ASP A 76 -7.39 4.52 -5.84
C ASP A 76 -6.98 3.29 -6.66
N TYR A 77 -5.81 3.35 -7.30
CA TYR A 77 -5.23 2.23 -8.05
C TYR A 77 -4.98 1.01 -7.16
N VAL A 78 -4.30 1.18 -6.02
CA VAL A 78 -4.02 0.07 -5.09
C VAL A 78 -5.31 -0.54 -4.55
N ARG A 79 -6.32 0.29 -4.21
CA ARG A 79 -7.62 -0.20 -3.76
C ARG A 79 -8.25 -1.10 -4.81
N LEU A 80 -8.35 -0.62 -6.05
CA LEU A 80 -8.93 -1.42 -7.12
C LEU A 80 -8.17 -2.73 -7.31
N MET A 81 -6.84 -2.67 -7.42
CA MET A 81 -6.03 -3.87 -7.62
C MET A 81 -6.19 -4.88 -6.47
N ALA A 82 -6.30 -4.39 -5.24
CA ALA A 82 -6.54 -5.24 -4.08
C ALA A 82 -7.96 -5.84 -4.08
N GLU A 83 -8.98 -5.04 -4.36
CA GLU A 83 -10.38 -5.50 -4.43
C GLU A 83 -10.58 -6.51 -5.57
N THR A 84 -9.93 -6.31 -6.72
CA THR A 84 -9.90 -7.29 -7.83
C THR A 84 -9.28 -8.61 -7.38
N LYS A 85 -8.12 -8.58 -6.71
CA LYS A 85 -7.50 -9.81 -6.15
C LYS A 85 -8.33 -10.47 -5.07
N MET A 86 -9.02 -9.70 -4.24
CA MET A 86 -9.96 -10.25 -3.28
C MET A 86 -11.14 -10.94 -3.99
N ALA A 87 -11.72 -10.32 -5.02
CA ALA A 87 -12.83 -10.88 -5.77
C ALA A 87 -12.48 -12.18 -6.52
N GLU A 88 -11.22 -12.37 -6.92
CA GLU A 88 -10.73 -13.63 -7.50
C GLU A 88 -10.79 -14.83 -6.51
N HIS A 89 -10.83 -14.57 -5.20
CA HIS A 89 -10.54 -15.59 -4.19
C HIS A 89 -11.51 -15.62 -3.00
N LEU A 90 -12.22 -14.52 -2.72
CA LEU A 90 -13.06 -14.33 -1.54
C LEU A 90 -14.46 -13.86 -1.96
N ASP A 91 -15.44 -14.10 -1.09
CA ASP A 91 -16.78 -13.52 -1.24
C ASP A 91 -16.76 -12.05 -0.80
N MET A 92 -16.93 -11.14 -1.75
CA MET A 92 -16.96 -9.69 -1.50
C MET A 92 -18.23 -9.21 -0.78
N ASN A 93 -19.25 -10.07 -0.63
CA ASN A 93 -20.38 -9.78 0.26
C ASN A 93 -20.03 -10.00 1.73
N GLU A 94 -19.01 -10.82 2.01
CA GLU A 94 -18.51 -11.06 3.36
C GLU A 94 -17.26 -10.22 3.67
N TRP A 95 -16.34 -10.12 2.71
CA TRP A 95 -15.04 -9.49 2.90
C TRP A 95 -14.95 -8.11 2.24
N SER A 96 -14.24 -7.20 2.91
CA SER A 96 -14.00 -5.85 2.40
C SER A 96 -12.53 -5.44 2.50
N PHE A 97 -12.13 -4.47 1.67
CA PHE A 97 -10.79 -3.90 1.66
C PHE A 97 -10.74 -2.54 2.39
N ALA A 98 -9.66 -2.29 3.13
CA ALA A 98 -9.41 -1.00 3.75
C ALA A 98 -7.93 -0.61 3.78
N PHE A 99 -7.67 0.69 3.88
CA PHE A 99 -6.36 1.19 4.30
C PHE A 99 -6.38 1.48 5.80
N ASP A 100 -5.26 1.22 6.48
CA ASP A 100 -5.07 1.59 7.88
C ASP A 100 -3.78 2.40 8.11
N SER A 101 -3.59 2.90 9.33
CA SER A 101 -2.41 3.67 9.73
C SER A 101 -1.41 2.85 10.56
N ALA A 102 -1.36 1.53 10.36
CA ALA A 102 -0.48 0.66 11.13
C ALA A 102 0.99 0.90 10.76
N LYS A 103 1.81 1.19 11.77
CA LYS A 103 3.22 1.56 11.54
C LYS A 103 4.21 0.41 11.81
N ARG A 104 3.71 -0.77 12.12
CA ARG A 104 4.51 -1.95 12.52
C ARG A 104 4.08 -3.25 11.85
N ARG A 105 3.15 -3.18 10.91
CA ARG A 105 2.73 -4.31 10.07
C ARG A 105 2.38 -3.77 8.69
N ALA A 106 2.63 -4.58 7.67
CA ALA A 106 2.34 -4.22 6.28
C ALA A 106 0.86 -4.41 5.95
N GLY A 107 0.27 -5.54 6.38
CA GLY A 107 -1.13 -5.87 6.21
C GLY A 107 -1.79 -6.45 7.46
N LEU A 108 -3.08 -6.75 7.38
CA LEU A 108 -3.84 -7.52 8.37
C LEU A 108 -5.09 -8.13 7.74
N CYS A 109 -5.25 -9.44 7.94
CA CYS A 109 -6.50 -10.17 7.83
C CYS A 109 -7.27 -10.14 9.16
N ASN A 110 -8.34 -9.35 9.21
CA ASN A 110 -9.24 -9.26 10.37
C ASN A 110 -10.43 -10.21 10.19
N TYR A 111 -10.38 -11.36 10.87
CA TYR A 111 -11.44 -12.38 10.81
C TYR A 111 -12.76 -11.96 11.46
N THR A 112 -12.74 -11.01 12.39
CA THR A 112 -13.94 -10.56 13.12
C THR A 112 -14.79 -9.68 12.24
N ASP A 113 -14.17 -8.63 11.68
CA ASP A 113 -14.85 -7.64 10.84
C ASP A 113 -14.84 -8.03 9.36
N LYS A 114 -14.16 -9.14 9.01
CA LYS A 114 -13.96 -9.62 7.64
C LYS A 114 -13.33 -8.55 6.75
N VAL A 115 -12.28 -7.92 7.26
CA VAL A 115 -11.54 -6.86 6.56
C VAL A 115 -10.14 -7.35 6.24
N ILE A 116 -9.73 -7.20 4.98
CA ILE A 116 -8.32 -7.20 4.60
C ILE A 116 -7.86 -5.75 4.56
N SER A 117 -6.82 -5.44 5.31
CA SER A 117 -6.28 -4.08 5.38
C SER A 117 -4.80 -4.02 5.09
N ILE A 118 -4.38 -2.95 4.43
CA ILE A 118 -2.97 -2.65 4.16
C ILE A 118 -2.63 -1.30 4.78
N SER A 119 -1.43 -1.21 5.35
CA SER A 119 -0.91 0.04 5.91
C SER A 119 -0.68 1.07 4.81
N ARG A 120 -1.17 2.30 5.01
CA ARG A 120 -0.83 3.43 4.13
C ARG A 120 0.68 3.64 4.02
N TYR A 121 1.42 3.43 5.11
CA TYR A 121 2.87 3.54 5.10
C TYR A 121 3.54 2.43 4.27
N MET A 122 2.97 1.22 4.23
CA MET A 122 3.43 0.16 3.32
C MET A 122 3.29 0.62 1.87
N VAL A 123 2.10 1.09 1.49
CA VAL A 123 1.78 1.60 0.15
C VAL A 123 2.69 2.76 -0.23
N ASP A 124 3.06 3.61 0.72
CA ASP A 124 3.88 4.78 0.43
C ASP A 124 5.36 4.45 0.16
N ILE A 125 5.89 3.42 0.83
CA ILE A 125 7.33 3.10 0.82
C ILE A 125 7.68 2.06 -0.26
N HIS A 126 6.76 1.15 -0.58
CA HIS A 126 7.01 0.00 -1.44
C HIS A 126 6.41 0.19 -2.82
N ASN A 127 6.86 -0.56 -3.81
CA ASN A 127 6.29 -0.51 -5.15
C ASN A 127 4.91 -1.23 -5.25
N MET A 128 4.26 -1.14 -6.41
CA MET A 128 2.94 -1.74 -6.65
C MET A 128 2.94 -3.26 -6.51
N GLU A 129 3.99 -3.91 -7.00
CA GLU A 129 4.14 -5.36 -6.96
C GLU A 129 4.26 -5.85 -5.51
N GLU A 130 5.15 -5.25 -4.73
CA GLU A 130 5.34 -5.52 -3.30
C GLU A 130 4.05 -5.28 -2.51
N THR A 131 3.35 -4.19 -2.81
CA THR A 131 2.04 -3.87 -2.19
C THR A 131 1.03 -4.99 -2.45
N LEU A 132 0.95 -5.48 -3.70
CA LEU A 132 0.08 -6.60 -4.05
C LEU A 132 0.50 -7.92 -3.40
N GLN A 133 1.79 -8.17 -3.19
CA GLN A 133 2.25 -9.36 -2.48
C GLN A 133 1.80 -9.36 -1.01
N VAL A 134 1.68 -8.20 -0.36
CA VAL A 134 1.04 -8.10 0.97
C VAL A 134 -0.45 -8.38 0.89
N VAL A 135 -1.17 -7.88 -0.13
CA VAL A 135 -2.59 -8.21 -0.31
C VAL A 135 -2.80 -9.72 -0.46
N LEU A 136 -2.00 -10.38 -1.30
CA LEU A 136 -2.05 -11.84 -1.47
C LEU A 136 -1.71 -12.58 -0.16
N HIS A 137 -0.77 -12.06 0.64
CA HIS A 137 -0.45 -12.61 1.95
C HIS A 137 -1.69 -12.64 2.87
N GLU A 138 -2.43 -11.54 2.93
CA GLU A 138 -3.62 -11.43 3.77
C GLU A 138 -4.82 -12.22 3.22
N ILE A 139 -4.99 -12.30 1.90
CA ILE A 139 -5.97 -13.18 1.25
C ILE A 139 -5.67 -14.65 1.59
N ALA A 140 -4.40 -15.04 1.56
CA ALA A 140 -4.00 -16.40 1.92
C ALA A 140 -4.35 -16.74 3.38
N HIS A 141 -4.27 -15.77 4.30
CA HIS A 141 -4.74 -15.95 5.69
C HIS A 141 -6.25 -16.15 5.75
N ALA A 142 -7.03 -15.39 4.97
CA ALA A 142 -8.48 -15.54 4.90
C ALA A 142 -8.87 -16.94 4.42
N LEU A 143 -8.18 -17.45 3.38
CA LEU A 143 -8.41 -18.77 2.79
C LEU A 143 -7.91 -19.94 3.67
N ALA A 144 -6.71 -19.84 4.24
CA ALA A 144 -6.13 -20.92 5.03
C ALA A 144 -6.82 -21.09 6.40
N GLY A 145 -7.42 -20.01 6.89
CA GLY A 145 -8.14 -19.91 8.15
C GLY A 145 -7.23 -19.50 9.33
N LYS A 146 -7.83 -18.84 10.32
CA LYS A 146 -7.16 -18.21 11.47
C LYS A 146 -6.14 -19.10 12.19
N ASN A 147 -6.43 -20.38 12.35
CA ASN A 147 -5.57 -21.31 13.09
C ASN A 147 -4.36 -21.80 12.28
N ALA A 148 -4.29 -21.50 10.98
CA ALA A 148 -3.19 -21.94 10.13
C ALA A 148 -1.90 -21.17 10.41
N GLY A 149 -1.97 -19.88 10.77
CA GLY A 149 -0.79 -19.00 10.83
C GLY A 149 0.08 -19.12 9.57
N HIS A 150 1.39 -18.96 9.69
CA HIS A 150 2.34 -19.18 8.57
C HIS A 150 2.82 -20.64 8.46
N THR A 151 1.90 -21.61 8.53
CA THR A 151 2.23 -23.04 8.38
C THR A 151 2.40 -23.44 6.90
N LYS A 152 2.84 -24.69 6.66
CA LYS A 152 2.90 -25.27 5.30
C LYS A 152 1.56 -25.17 4.54
N LYS A 153 0.43 -25.31 5.25
CA LYS A 153 -0.91 -25.16 4.68
C LYS A 153 -1.11 -23.74 4.13
N TRP A 154 -0.78 -22.72 4.92
CA TRP A 154 -0.87 -21.33 4.49
C TRP A 154 0.06 -21.06 3.30
N LEU A 155 1.31 -21.53 3.35
CA LEU A 155 2.26 -21.31 2.26
C LEU A 155 1.80 -21.96 0.95
N GLN A 156 1.19 -23.15 1.02
CA GLN A 156 0.60 -23.81 -0.15
C GLN A 156 -0.54 -22.98 -0.75
N VAL A 157 -1.44 -22.47 0.08
CA VAL A 157 -2.54 -21.58 -0.34
C VAL A 157 -1.99 -20.30 -0.96
N ALA A 158 -1.07 -19.63 -0.27
CA ALA A 158 -0.47 -18.38 -0.73
C ALA A 158 0.18 -18.56 -2.12
N LYS A 159 0.99 -19.61 -2.30
CA LYS A 159 1.61 -19.89 -3.60
C LYS A 159 0.59 -20.18 -4.70
N SER A 160 -0.53 -20.83 -4.37
CA SER A 160 -1.58 -21.14 -5.35
C SER A 160 -2.29 -19.89 -5.89
N ILE A 161 -2.26 -18.77 -5.16
CA ILE A 161 -2.81 -17.48 -5.56
C ILE A 161 -1.74 -16.49 -6.05
N GLY A 162 -0.52 -16.97 -6.35
CA GLY A 162 0.55 -16.16 -6.94
C GLY A 162 1.45 -15.42 -5.94
N TYR A 163 1.36 -15.72 -4.64
CA TYR A 163 2.31 -15.17 -3.67
C TYR A 163 3.73 -15.73 -3.88
N LYS A 164 4.71 -14.83 -3.96
CA LYS A 164 6.12 -15.12 -4.29
C LYS A 164 7.00 -15.44 -3.08
N ASN A 165 6.41 -15.60 -1.89
CA ASN A 165 7.12 -15.90 -0.63
C ASN A 165 8.03 -14.77 -0.13
N GLU A 166 7.60 -13.52 -0.34
CA GLU A 166 8.30 -12.32 0.11
C GLU A 166 7.88 -11.96 1.55
N GLN A 167 8.86 -11.84 2.45
CA GLN A 167 8.60 -11.49 3.84
C GLN A 167 8.52 -9.98 4.01
N PHE A 168 7.31 -9.45 4.20
CA PHE A 168 7.10 -8.06 4.57
C PHE A 168 7.02 -7.92 6.08
N THR A 169 8.01 -7.27 6.68
CA THR A 169 7.98 -6.96 8.11
C THR A 169 7.68 -5.48 8.29
N GLY A 170 7.04 -5.11 9.39
CA GLY A 170 6.89 -3.69 9.75
C GLY A 170 8.20 -3.00 10.14
N THR A 171 9.35 -3.66 9.97
CA THR A 171 10.66 -3.11 10.31
C THR A 171 11.01 -1.95 9.40
N GLU A 172 10.86 -2.10 8.09
CA GLU A 172 11.15 -1.03 7.11
C GLU A 172 10.18 0.15 7.30
N ILE A 173 8.89 -0.14 7.48
CA ILE A 173 7.90 0.89 7.86
C ILE A 173 8.36 1.62 9.12
N ALA A 174 8.83 0.91 10.15
CA ALA A 174 9.33 1.54 11.37
C ALA A 174 10.63 2.31 11.15
N VAL A 175 11.53 1.81 10.31
CA VAL A 175 12.80 2.46 9.93
C VAL A 175 12.54 3.80 9.26
N GLU A 176 11.55 3.88 8.38
CA GLU A 176 11.22 5.11 7.65
C GLU A 176 10.36 6.07 8.47
N THR A 177 9.40 5.55 9.25
CA THR A 177 8.34 6.41 9.84
C THR A 177 8.52 6.74 11.31
N ALA A 178 9.40 6.05 12.05
CA ALA A 178 9.56 6.29 13.49
C ALA A 178 10.22 7.64 13.77
N THR A 179 9.59 8.45 14.63
CA THR A 179 10.12 9.78 15.02
C THR A 179 11.31 9.71 15.96
N TRP A 180 11.50 8.61 16.69
CA TRP A 180 12.61 8.41 17.61
C TRP A 180 13.47 7.23 17.18
N ILE A 181 14.77 7.50 17.02
CA ILE A 181 15.78 6.52 16.64
C ILE A 181 16.70 6.31 17.85
N GLY A 182 16.77 5.06 18.29
CA GLY A 182 17.61 4.59 19.37
C GLY A 182 18.80 3.82 18.84
N ILE A 183 20.01 4.08 19.33
CA ILE A 183 21.21 3.33 18.98
C ILE A 183 21.90 2.85 20.27
N CYS A 184 22.19 1.55 20.37
CA CYS A 184 22.97 1.00 21.48
C CYS A 184 24.49 1.12 21.22
N PRO A 185 25.37 0.91 22.22
CA PRO A 185 26.81 1.08 22.04
C PRO A 185 27.45 0.16 20.98
N THR A 186 26.83 -0.98 20.67
CA THR A 186 27.28 -1.89 19.60
C THR A 186 26.72 -1.53 18.23
N GLY A 187 25.88 -0.51 18.12
CA GLY A 187 25.36 0.01 16.84
C GLY A 187 23.99 -0.49 16.41
N HIS A 188 23.31 -1.36 17.17
CA HIS A 188 21.94 -1.80 16.82
C HIS A 188 20.96 -0.62 16.87
N ARG A 189 20.13 -0.50 15.83
CA ARG A 189 19.10 0.53 15.70
C ARG A 189 17.75 0.05 16.24
N HIS A 190 17.06 0.95 16.92
CA HIS A 190 15.74 0.73 17.48
C HIS A 190 14.82 1.88 17.10
N TYR A 191 13.59 1.56 16.73
CA TYR A 191 12.63 2.55 16.22
C TYR A 191 11.43 2.69 17.17
N ARG A 192 11.06 3.93 17.51
CA ARG A 192 9.91 4.26 18.36
C ARG A 192 9.17 5.49 17.85
N TYR A 193 7.86 5.52 18.05
CA TYR A 193 7.01 6.67 17.70
C TYR A 193 6.87 7.70 18.82
N ARG A 194 7.36 7.38 20.01
CA ARG A 194 7.38 8.26 21.18
C ARG A 194 8.70 8.05 21.90
N LYS A 195 9.23 9.12 22.50
CA LYS A 195 10.40 9.03 23.37
C LYS A 195 10.09 8.07 24.52
N PRO A 196 10.92 7.04 24.76
CA PRO A 196 10.75 6.21 25.95
C PRO A 196 10.85 7.04 27.22
N SER A 197 9.93 6.83 28.15
CA SER A 197 9.97 7.46 29.49
C SER A 197 10.92 6.75 30.46
N ARG A 198 11.27 5.49 30.16
CA ARG A 198 12.21 4.68 30.94
C ARG A 198 13.48 4.43 30.13
N MET A 199 14.58 4.22 30.85
CA MET A 199 15.82 3.74 30.25
C MET A 199 15.59 2.34 29.68
N LEU A 200 15.97 2.14 28.42
CA LEU A 200 15.87 0.86 27.73
C LEU A 200 17.28 0.41 27.33
N SER A 201 17.57 -0.88 27.48
CA SER A 201 18.78 -1.51 26.94
C SER A 201 18.46 -2.39 25.74
N CYS A 202 19.46 -2.63 24.90
CA CYS A 202 19.31 -3.42 23.69
C CYS A 202 19.06 -4.90 23.99
N ALA A 203 17.86 -5.37 23.68
CA ALA A 203 17.47 -6.77 23.81
C ALA A 203 18.24 -7.73 22.88
N ILE A 204 18.85 -7.19 21.80
CA ILE A 204 19.70 -7.95 20.89
C ILE A 204 21.06 -8.22 21.53
N CYS A 205 21.60 -7.27 22.29
CA CYS A 205 22.87 -7.41 23.00
C CYS A 205 22.74 -8.33 24.23
N SER A 206 21.61 -8.26 24.94
CA SER A 206 21.32 -9.12 26.09
C SER A 206 19.81 -9.28 26.28
N PRO A 207 19.29 -10.48 26.58
CA PRO A 207 17.86 -10.70 26.80
C PRO A 207 17.26 -9.90 27.97
N GLY A 208 18.10 -9.47 28.93
CA GLY A 208 17.70 -8.71 30.11
C GLY A 208 18.11 -7.24 30.06
N PHE A 209 17.65 -6.47 31.05
CA PHE A 209 18.13 -5.11 31.22
C PHE A 209 19.62 -5.10 31.56
N ASP A 210 20.43 -4.39 30.79
CA ASP A 210 21.87 -4.24 31.02
C ASP A 210 22.27 -2.79 30.75
N ALA A 211 22.76 -2.11 31.78
CA ALA A 211 23.20 -0.72 31.71
C ALA A 211 24.33 -0.49 30.68
N ARG A 212 25.13 -1.52 30.38
CA ARG A 212 26.18 -1.45 29.34
C ARG A 212 25.61 -1.34 27.93
N ASN A 213 24.35 -1.74 27.74
CA ASN A 213 23.68 -1.79 26.45
C ASN A 213 22.58 -0.72 26.32
N LEU A 214 22.68 0.37 27.10
CA LEU A 214 21.69 1.45 27.08
C LEU A 214 21.52 2.08 25.70
N ILE A 215 20.26 2.17 25.27
CA ILE A 215 19.90 2.75 23.99
C ILE A 215 19.86 4.27 24.13
N ARG A 216 20.66 4.96 23.30
CA ARG A 216 20.63 6.42 23.19
C ARG A 216 19.60 6.83 22.15
N TRP A 217 18.59 7.59 22.58
CA TRP A 217 17.48 8.03 21.74
C TRP A 217 17.69 9.45 21.25
N ARG A 218 17.41 9.67 19.97
CA ARG A 218 17.38 11.00 19.33
C ARG A 218 16.10 11.15 18.52
N HIS A 219 15.63 12.39 18.38
CA HIS A 219 14.57 12.66 17.42
C HIS A 219 15.13 12.49 16.01
N ARG A 220 14.32 12.01 15.04
CA ARG A 220 14.77 11.77 13.66
C ARG A 220 15.40 13.01 13.04
N ASP A 221 14.82 14.18 13.31
CA ASP A 221 15.31 15.47 12.79
C ASP A 221 16.70 15.85 13.35
N GLU A 222 17.13 15.25 14.46
CA GLU A 222 18.46 15.44 15.05
C GLU A 222 19.50 14.45 14.49
N VAL A 223 19.08 13.49 13.68
CA VAL A 223 19.90 12.40 13.13
C VAL A 223 20.12 12.55 11.62
N LEU A 224 19.18 13.20 10.91
CA LEU A 224 19.35 13.56 9.50
C LEU A 224 20.16 14.87 9.39
N PRO A 225 20.98 15.07 8.33
CA PRO A 225 21.49 16.39 8.03
C PRO A 225 20.30 17.33 7.85
N VAL A 226 20.36 18.51 8.47
CA VAL A 226 19.40 19.59 8.19
C VAL A 226 19.60 19.97 6.72
N TYR A 227 18.80 19.42 5.82
CA TYR A 227 18.70 19.92 4.46
C TYR A 227 17.68 21.07 4.46
N GLY A 228 18.18 22.29 4.30
CA GLY A 228 17.37 23.47 3.98
C GLY A 228 17.11 24.43 5.15
N SER A 229 17.95 25.46 5.23
CA SER A 229 17.54 26.83 5.51
C SER A 229 17.42 27.58 4.19
#